data_AF-A0A2S7WQT8-F1
#
_entry.id   AF-A0A2S7WQT8-F1
#
_cell.length_a   1.000
_cell.length_b   1.000
_cell.length_c   1.000
_cell.angle_alpha   90.00
_cell.angle_beta   90.00
_cell.angle_gamma   90.00
#
_symmetry.space_group_name_H-M   'P 1'
#
loop_
_entity.id
_entity.type
_entity.pdbx_description
1 polymer ?
#
loop_
_entity_poly.entity_id
_entity_poly.type
_entity_poly.pdbx_seq_one_letter_code
_entity_poly.pdbx_strand_id
1 'polypeptide(L)' 'MIASNIFRWIGSLFTDVLFLPFKWLRLQIATADFGWWTSNIVNWLFLVVLLVLFAYWMKESKKFLDEGTEDRA' A
#
# COMPACT_ATOMS: atom_id res chain seq x y z
N MET A 1 -11.95 -24.78 -31.07
CA MET A 1 -11.02 -25.05 -29.94
C MET A 1 -9.83 -24.06 -29.86
N ILE A 2 -9.96 -22.81 -30.33
CA ILE A 2 -8.90 -21.79 -30.21
C ILE A 2 -9.15 -20.87 -28.99
N ALA A 3 -10.41 -20.51 -28.72
CA ALA A 3 -10.78 -19.69 -27.57
C ALA A 3 -10.32 -20.30 -26.23
N SER A 4 -10.54 -21.60 -26.04
CA SER A 4 -10.08 -22.32 -24.83
C SER A 4 -8.56 -22.32 -24.66
N ASN A 5 -7.79 -22.21 -25.75
CA ASN A 5 -6.33 -22.09 -25.67
C ASN A 5 -5.92 -20.69 -25.25
N ILE A 6 -6.52 -19.63 -25.82
CA ILE A 6 -6.20 -18.24 -25.44
C ILE A 6 -6.45 -18.01 -23.94
N PHE A 7 -7.57 -18.50 -23.39
CA PHE A 7 -7.85 -18.38 -21.96
C PHE A 7 -6.87 -19.17 -21.08
N ARG A 8 -6.36 -20.32 -21.54
CA ARG A 8 -5.31 -21.08 -20.82
C ARG A 8 -3.98 -20.33 -20.82
N TRP A 9 -3.60 -19.74 -21.94
CA TRP A 9 -2.39 -18.92 -22.08
C TRP A 9 -2.45 -17.67 -21.21
N ILE A 10 -3.58 -16.98 -21.19
CA ILE A 10 -3.82 -15.87 -20.28
C ILE A 10 -3.71 -16.35 -18.83
N GLY A 11 -4.35 -17.47 -18.49
CA GLY A 11 -4.25 -18.09 -17.17
C GLY A 11 -2.80 -18.31 -16.74
N SER A 12 -2.00 -19.00 -17.55
CA SER A 12 -0.58 -19.27 -17.25
C SER A 12 0.27 -18.01 -17.18
N LEU A 13 0.01 -17.02 -18.06
CA LEU A 13 0.71 -15.74 -18.02
C LEU A 13 0.52 -15.06 -16.66
N PHE A 14 -0.69 -15.06 -16.13
CA PHE A 14 -0.96 -14.46 -14.83
C PHE A 14 -0.47 -15.34 -13.67
N THR A 15 -0.79 -16.63 -13.62
CA THR A 15 -0.49 -17.47 -12.46
C THR A 15 0.95 -17.89 -12.33
N ASP A 16 1.63 -18.09 -13.46
CA ASP A 16 2.95 -18.72 -13.49
C ASP A 16 4.06 -17.70 -13.76
N VAL A 17 3.72 -16.55 -14.35
CA VAL A 17 4.68 -15.46 -14.62
C VAL A 17 4.36 -14.23 -13.77
N LEU A 18 3.25 -13.52 -14.04
CA LEU A 18 3.00 -12.20 -13.44
C LEU A 18 2.74 -12.25 -11.93
N PHE A 19 2.14 -13.34 -11.42
CA PHE A 19 1.86 -13.50 -9.99
C PHE A 19 2.99 -14.18 -9.23
N LEU A 20 4.10 -14.53 -9.87
CA LEU A 20 5.25 -15.12 -9.19
C LEU A 20 5.76 -14.24 -8.03
N PRO A 21 5.91 -12.90 -8.19
CA PRO A 21 6.35 -12.04 -7.10
C PRO A 21 5.33 -11.98 -5.95
N PHE A 22 4.03 -11.98 -6.26
CA PHE A 22 2.96 -11.97 -5.24
C PHE A 22 2.87 -13.31 -4.49
N LYS A 23 3.06 -14.43 -5.19
CA LYS A 23 3.18 -15.75 -4.55
C LYS A 23 4.38 -15.79 -3.61
N TRP A 24 5.53 -15.27 -4.05
CA TRP A 24 6.73 -15.18 -3.23
C TRP A 24 6.52 -14.32 -1.98
N LEU A 25 5.95 -13.12 -2.14
CA LEU A 25 5.63 -12.22 -1.04
C LEU A 25 4.69 -12.88 -0.01
N ARG A 26 3.63 -13.56 -0.47
CA ARG A 26 2.62 -14.16 0.40
C ARG A 26 3.06 -15.47 1.07
N LEU A 27 3.79 -16.32 0.35
CA LEU A 27 4.07 -17.70 0.80
C LEU A 27 5.47 -17.90 1.35
N GLN A 28 6.38 -16.94 1.14
CA GLN A 28 7.74 -17.02 1.66
C GLN A 28 8.02 -15.87 2.61
N ILE A 29 7.87 -14.62 2.15
CA ILE A 29 8.19 -13.46 3.00
C ILE A 29 7.21 -13.37 4.17
N ALA A 30 5.90 -13.39 3.90
CA ALA A 30 4.90 -13.17 4.95
C ALA A 30 4.88 -14.26 6.04
N THR A 31 5.34 -15.47 5.72
CA THR A 31 5.36 -16.62 6.64
C THR A 31 6.69 -16.81 7.36
N ALA A 32 7.73 -16.06 7.01
CA ALA A 32 9.01 -16.07 7.72
C ALA A 32 8.90 -15.36 9.08
N ASP A 33 9.92 -15.50 9.93
CA ASP A 33 10.01 -14.72 11.16
C ASP A 33 10.01 -13.22 10.84
N PHE A 34 9.20 -12.45 11.57
CA PHE A 34 8.88 -11.04 11.28
C PHE A 34 8.25 -10.77 9.91
N GLY A 35 7.86 -11.82 9.18
CA GLY A 35 7.36 -11.76 7.80
C GLY A 35 6.13 -10.88 7.61
N TRP A 36 5.21 -10.86 8.57
CA TRP A 36 4.05 -9.97 8.56
C TRP A 36 4.46 -8.49 8.50
N TRP A 37 5.48 -8.09 9.27
CA TRP A 37 5.97 -6.70 9.28
C TRP A 37 6.62 -6.34 7.94
N THR A 38 7.52 -7.21 7.46
CA THR A 38 8.27 -7.00 6.22
C THR A 38 7.35 -6.99 4.99
N SER A 39 6.38 -7.91 4.91
CA SER A 39 5.41 -7.95 3.81
C SER A 39 4.50 -6.72 3.76
N ASN A 40 4.36 -5.99 4.88
CA ASN A 40 3.55 -4.78 5.00
C ASN A 40 4.38 -3.48 4.99
N ILE A 41 5.66 -3.51 4.64
CA ILE A 41 6.55 -2.35 4.71
C ILE A 41 6.03 -1.12 3.94
N VAL A 42 5.37 -1.33 2.80
CA VAL A 42 4.75 -0.25 2.01
C VAL A 42 3.58 0.39 2.76
N ASN A 43 2.78 -0.42 3.47
CA ASN A 43 1.69 0.08 4.31
C ASN A 43 2.23 0.90 5.48
N TRP A 44 3.32 0.44 6.11
CA TRP A 44 4.03 1.19 7.15
C TRP A 44 4.56 2.53 6.63
N LEU A 45 5.13 2.55 5.44
CA LEU A 45 5.59 3.79 4.80
C LEU A 45 4.44 4.78 4.60
N PHE A 46 3.31 4.34 4.06
CA PHE A 46 2.13 5.20 3.90
C PHE A 46 1.58 5.69 5.23
N LEU A 47 1.58 4.85 6.27
CA LEU A 47 1.18 5.25 7.61
C LEU A 47 2.11 6.33 8.18
N VAL A 48 3.43 6.22 8.00
CA VAL A 48 4.37 7.27 8.40
C VAL A 48 4.11 8.58 7.65
N VAL A 49 3.92 8.52 6.33
CA VAL A 49 3.60 9.71 5.52
C VAL A 49 2.31 10.37 6.01
N LEU A 50 1.27 9.57 6.28
CA LEU A 50 0.01 10.05 6.83
C LEU A 50 0.21 10.77 8.17
N LEU A 51 0.96 10.17 9.09
CA LEU A 51 1.23 10.77 10.40
C LEU A 51 1.99 12.10 10.30
N VAL A 52 2.97 12.20 9.39
CA VAL A 52 3.72 13.45 9.15
C VAL A 52 2.81 14.54 8.60
N LEU A 53 2.01 14.22 7.57
CA LEU A 53 1.07 15.18 6.99
C LEU A 53 -0.01 15.59 7.99
N PHE A 54 -0.51 14.65 8.80
CA PHE A 54 -1.46 14.93 9.86
C PHE A 54 -0.86 15.84 10.93
N ALA A 55 0.36 15.57 11.39
CA ALA A 55 1.05 16.43 12.34
C ALA A 55 1.29 17.84 11.79
N TYR A 56 1.69 17.96 10.52
CA TYR A 56 1.82 19.23 9.82
C TYR A 56 0.48 19.98 9.77
N TRP A 57 -0.59 19.30 9.36
CA TRP A 57 -1.93 19.87 9.29
C TRP A 57 -2.38 20.40 10.65
N MET A 58 -2.30 19.58 11.70
CA MET A 58 -2.71 19.97 13.05
C MET A 58 -1.93 21.17 13.58
N LYS A 59 -0.63 21.25 13.26
CA LYS A 59 0.20 22.41 13.60
C LYS A 59 -0.29 23.68 12.90
N GLU A 60 -0.57 23.61 11.60
CA GLU A 60 -1.03 24.77 10.85
C GLU A 60 -2.45 25.20 11.26
N SER A 61 -3.35 24.25 11.51
CA SER A 61 -4.69 24.54 12.06
C SER A 61 -4.61 25.27 13.39
N LYS A 62 -3.72 24.83 14.30
CA LYS A 62 -3.54 25.52 15.58
C LYS A 62 -3.00 26.94 15.39
N LYS A 63 -2.04 27.13 14.50
CA LYS A 63 -1.47 28.44 14.20
C LYS A 63 -2.55 29.42 13.71
N PHE A 64 -3.42 29.01 12.78
CA PHE A 64 -4.51 29.88 12.30
C PHE A 64 -5.53 30.22 13.40
N LEU A 65 -5.81 29.27 14.29
CA LEU A 65 -6.66 29.51 15.46
C LEU A 65 -6.04 30.56 16.40
N ASP A 66 -4.75 30.42 16.72
CA ASP A 66 -4.02 31.31 17.61
C ASP A 66 -3.85 32.73 16.99
N GLU A 67 -3.67 32.82 15.67
CA GLU A 67 -3.55 34.09 14.93
C GLU A 67 -4.90 34.75 14.61
N GLY A 68 -6.02 34.04 14.80
CA GLY A 68 -7.36 34.53 14.45
C GLY A 68 -7.58 34.69 12.94
N THR A 69 -6.75 34.06 12.11
CA THR A 69 -6.79 34.10 10.63
C THR A 69 -7.54 32.91 10.03
N GLU A 70 -8.13 32.08 10.87
CA GLU A 70 -8.99 30.97 10.46
C GLU A 70 -10.16 31.47 9.60
N ASP A 71 -10.38 30.83 8.46
CA ASP A 71 -11.52 31.11 7.60
C ASP A 71 -12.80 30.61 8.29
N ARG A 72 -13.63 31.55 8.74
CA ARG A 72 -14.91 31.30 9.39
C ARG A 72 -16.00 31.53 8.36
N ALA A 73 -16.36 30.48 7.64
CA ALA A 73 -17.57 30.45 6.84
C ALA A 73 -18.82 30.63 7.71
#